data_AF-A0A9P5YLT1-F1
#
_entry.id   AF-A0A9P5YLT1-F1
#
_cell.length_a   1.000
_cell.length_b   1.000
_cell.length_c   1.000
_cell.angle_alpha   90.00
_cell.angle_beta   90.00
_cell.angle_gamma   90.00
#
_symmetry.space_group_name_H-M   'P 1'
#
loop_
_entity.id
_entity.type
_entity.pdbx_description
1 polymer ?
#
loop_
_entity_poly.entity_id
_entity_poly.type
_entity_poly.pdbx_seq_one_letter_code
_entity_poly.pdbx_strand_id
1 'polypeptide(L)'
;AHHHALEMHEGHLSAIHVLEKRMDIRVQWEAGSREWKDTAKKVTMRRYQCSIDALEGLIVTRMFKLTKMNMSQTGYSMQKHITNTLKARSQAIHTCLDKFNLATLALNPPRPTLDWDEVMAYTFLSDFNLLCDT
;
A
#
# COMPACT_ATOMS: atom_id res chain seq x y z
N ALA A 1 -24.83 -17.58 10.00
CA ALA A 1 -23.86 -16.58 9.50
C ALA A 1 -24.45 -15.17 9.49
N HIS A 2 -25.60 -14.92 8.84
CA HIS A 2 -26.23 -13.59 8.74
C HIS A 2 -26.59 -12.95 10.10
N HIS A 3 -27.22 -13.71 11.01
CA HIS A 3 -27.57 -13.24 12.36
C HIS A 3 -26.34 -12.78 13.16
N HIS A 4 -25.27 -13.58 13.10
CA HIS A 4 -24.02 -13.27 13.78
C HIS A 4 -23.33 -12.01 13.23
N ALA A 5 -23.44 -11.75 11.93
CA ALA A 5 -22.91 -10.52 11.33
C ALA A 5 -23.68 -9.27 11.80
N LEU A 6 -25.00 -9.39 12.00
CA LEU A 6 -25.84 -8.31 12.54
C LEU A 6 -25.52 -8.03 14.00
N GLU A 7 -25.41 -9.07 14.83
CA GLU A 7 -25.03 -8.94 16.24
C GLU A 7 -23.66 -8.25 16.41
N MET A 8 -22.67 -8.62 15.58
CA MET A 8 -21.35 -7.99 15.59
C MET A 8 -21.41 -6.53 15.14
N HIS A 9 -22.24 -6.22 14.14
CA HIS A 9 -22.45 -4.85 13.68
C HIS A 9 -23.09 -3.97 14.77
N GLU A 10 -24.12 -4.47 15.45
CA GLU A 10 -24.74 -3.78 16.60
C GLU A 10 -23.75 -3.56 17.75
N GLY A 11 -22.91 -4.56 18.04
CA GLY A 11 -21.83 -4.45 19.02
C GLY A 11 -20.83 -3.33 18.67
N HIS A 12 -20.42 -3.23 17.41
CA HIS A 12 -19.53 -2.16 16.94
C HIS A 12 -20.21 -0.78 17.01
N LEU A 13 -21.49 -0.67 16.63
CA LEU A 13 -22.23 0.58 16.71
C LEU A 13 -22.35 1.10 18.15
N SER A 14 -22.61 0.21 19.10
CA SER A 14 -22.66 0.56 20.53
C SER A 14 -21.30 1.08 21.02
N ALA A 15 -20.21 0.42 20.63
CA ALA A 15 -18.86 0.85 20.97
C ALA A 15 -18.51 2.24 20.39
N ILE A 16 -18.91 2.50 19.13
CA ILE A 16 -18.75 3.81 18.49
C ILE A 16 -19.50 4.90 19.26
N HIS A 17 -20.77 4.66 19.60
CA HIS A 17 -21.59 5.62 20.36
C HIS A 17 -20.98 5.99 21.72
N VAL A 18 -20.44 5.00 22.44
CA VAL A 18 -19.75 5.23 23.72
C VAL A 18 -18.51 6.10 23.52
N LEU A 19 -17.74 5.88 22.46
CA LEU A 19 -16.55 6.67 22.15
C LEU A 19 -16.91 8.10 21.74
N GLU A 20 -17.93 8.28 20.90
CA GLU A 20 -18.40 9.60 20.48
C GLU A 20 -18.86 10.45 21.66
N LYS A 21 -19.62 9.84 22.58
CA LYS A 21 -20.03 10.49 23.82
C LYS A 21 -18.83 10.88 24.70
N ARG A 22 -17.82 10.01 24.79
CA ARG A 22 -16.58 10.31 25.55
C ARG A 22 -15.74 11.42 24.93
N MET A 23 -15.84 11.62 23.62
CA MET A 23 -15.10 12.64 22.86
C MET A 23 -15.91 13.93 22.63
N ASP A 24 -17.12 14.05 23.20
CA ASP A 24 -18.08 15.15 22.98
C ASP A 24 -18.35 15.44 21.50
N ILE A 25 -18.40 14.39 20.66
CA ILE A 25 -18.73 14.53 19.24
C ILE A 25 -20.25 14.66 19.11
N ARG A 26 -20.70 15.89 18.85
CA ARG A 26 -22.14 16.22 18.76
C ARG A 26 -22.75 16.01 17.39
N VAL A 27 -21.93 16.06 16.34
CA VAL A 27 -22.37 15.93 14.94
C VAL A 27 -21.43 14.96 14.24
N GLN A 28 -21.98 13.82 13.81
CA GLN A 28 -21.26 12.88 12.94
C GLN A 28 -21.07 13.49 11.56
N TRP A 29 -19.96 13.17 10.89
CA TRP A 29 -19.76 13.61 9.52
C TRP A 29 -20.63 12.81 8.57
N GLU A 30 -21.55 13.49 7.89
CA GLU A 30 -22.38 12.88 6.87
C GLU A 30 -21.69 12.89 5.49
N ALA A 31 -22.07 11.93 4.65
CA ALA A 31 -21.63 11.89 3.26
C ALA A 31 -22.06 13.16 2.52
N GLY A 32 -21.12 14.08 2.34
CA GLY A 32 -21.37 15.38 1.69
C GLY A 32 -20.91 16.59 2.51
N SER A 33 -20.71 16.41 3.82
CA SER A 33 -20.15 17.45 4.68
C SER A 33 -18.75 17.84 4.22
N ARG A 34 -18.32 19.05 4.57
CA ARG A 34 -16.99 19.54 4.21
C ARG A 34 -15.91 18.65 4.83
N GLU A 35 -16.09 18.29 6.09
CA GLU A 35 -15.16 17.47 6.87
C GLU A 35 -15.05 16.07 6.28
N TRP A 36 -16.16 15.50 5.82
CA TRP A 36 -16.17 14.22 5.11
C TRP A 36 -15.39 14.30 3.81
N LYS A 37 -15.64 15.33 2.99
CA LYS A 37 -14.94 15.53 1.71
C LYS A 37 -13.44 15.78 1.91
N ASP A 38 -13.06 16.60 2.89
CA ASP A 38 -11.67 16.91 3.19
C ASP A 38 -10.92 15.68 3.73
N THR A 39 -11.59 14.88 4.58
CA THR A 39 -11.03 13.61 5.06
C THR A 39 -10.94 12.57 3.96
N ALA A 40 -11.92 12.48 3.08
CA ALA A 40 -11.88 11.59 1.91
C ALA A 40 -10.64 11.89 1.04
N LYS A 41 -10.34 13.17 0.78
CA LYS A 41 -9.12 13.58 0.08
C LYS A 41 -7.86 13.13 0.82
N LYS A 42 -7.80 13.32 2.14
CA LYS A 42 -6.66 12.87 2.97
C LYS A 42 -6.47 11.36 2.93
N VAL A 43 -7.55 10.59 3.00
CA VAL A 43 -7.52 9.13 2.91
C VAL A 43 -7.02 8.68 1.53
N THR A 44 -7.49 9.30 0.45
CA THR A 44 -7.00 9.00 -0.91
C THR A 44 -5.51 9.29 -1.04
N MET A 45 -5.07 10.47 -0.57
CA MET A 45 -3.64 10.81 -0.56
C MET A 45 -2.81 9.82 0.26
N ARG A 46 -3.31 9.41 1.43
CA ARG A 46 -2.63 8.42 2.27
C ARG A 46 -2.55 7.06 1.58
N ARG A 47 -3.59 6.62 0.88
CA ARG A 47 -3.58 5.36 0.10
C ARG A 47 -2.53 5.41 -1.00
N TYR A 48 -2.43 6.53 -1.70
CA TYR A 48 -1.38 6.77 -2.68
C TYR A 48 0.02 6.67 -2.05
N GLN A 49 0.28 7.39 -0.95
CA GLN A 49 1.56 7.29 -0.23
C GLN A 49 1.87 5.88 0.30
N CYS A 50 0.89 5.17 0.86
CA CYS A 50 1.12 3.79 1.30
C CYS A 50 1.41 2.84 0.13
N SER A 51 0.82 3.08 -1.05
CA SER A 51 1.13 2.29 -2.24
C SER A 51 2.55 2.53 -2.76
N ILE A 52 3.04 3.77 -2.61
CA ILE A 52 4.42 4.14 -2.85
C ILE A 52 5.36 3.41 -1.89
N ASP A 53 5.15 3.57 -0.58
CA ASP A 53 6.02 3.01 0.46
C ASP A 53 6.13 1.48 0.29
N ALA A 54 5.01 0.84 -0.03
CA ALA A 54 4.95 -0.59 -0.28
C ALA A 54 5.72 -1.01 -1.54
N LEU A 55 5.60 -0.24 -2.63
CA LEU A 55 6.31 -0.52 -3.88
C LEU A 55 7.82 -0.41 -3.67
N GLU A 56 8.28 0.67 -3.04
CA GLU A 56 9.69 0.90 -2.71
C GLU A 56 10.24 -0.22 -1.81
N GLY A 57 9.56 -0.54 -0.72
CA GLY A 57 9.99 -1.59 0.21
C GLY A 57 10.12 -2.96 -0.45
N LEU A 58 9.21 -3.32 -1.36
CA LEU A 58 9.28 -4.57 -2.12
C LEU A 58 10.48 -4.60 -3.06
N ILE A 59 10.77 -3.49 -3.72
CA ILE A 59 11.87 -3.34 -4.68
C ILE A 59 13.22 -3.40 -3.97
N VAL A 60 13.40 -2.59 -2.92
CA VAL A 60 14.61 -2.58 -2.09
C VAL A 60 14.87 -3.99 -1.54
N THR A 61 13.85 -4.65 -1.02
CA THR A 61 13.97 -6.03 -0.54
C THR A 61 14.37 -7.00 -1.66
N ARG A 62 13.82 -6.85 -2.88
CA ARG A 62 14.19 -7.66 -4.04
C ARG A 62 15.67 -7.43 -4.41
N MET A 63 16.16 -6.19 -4.43
CA MET A 63 17.56 -5.87 -4.71
C MET A 63 18.50 -6.56 -3.71
N PHE A 64 18.24 -6.45 -2.41
CA PHE A 64 19.04 -7.15 -1.39
C PHE A 64 19.07 -8.67 -1.59
N LYS A 65 17.96 -9.26 -2.05
CA LYS A 65 17.90 -10.71 -2.34
C LYS A 65 18.69 -11.08 -3.60
N LEU A 66 18.66 -10.25 -4.64
CA LEU A 66 19.48 -10.43 -5.84
C LEU A 66 20.97 -10.34 -5.51
N THR A 67 21.37 -9.33 -4.73
CA THR A 67 22.76 -9.20 -4.25
C THR A 67 23.18 -10.45 -3.48
N LYS A 68 22.32 -10.95 -2.57
CA LYS A 68 22.59 -12.19 -1.84
C LYS A 68 22.72 -13.42 -2.74
N MET A 69 21.96 -13.50 -3.84
CA MET A 69 22.07 -14.58 -4.83
C MET A 69 23.40 -14.54 -5.59
N ASN A 70 23.93 -13.34 -5.84
CA ASN A 70 25.16 -13.12 -6.60
C ASN A 70 26.43 -13.31 -5.75
N MET A 71 26.33 -13.52 -4.43
CA MET A 71 27.47 -13.78 -3.57
C MET A 71 27.93 -15.24 -3.70
N SER A 72 29.21 -15.47 -4.02
CA SER A 72 29.82 -16.80 -3.99
C SER A 72 29.72 -17.41 -2.58
N GLN A 73 29.35 -18.70 -2.49
CA GLN A 73 29.06 -19.51 -1.28
C GLN A 73 27.58 -19.78 -0.95
N THR A 74 26.64 -19.52 -1.86
CA THR A 74 25.25 -19.96 -1.68
C THR A 74 25.09 -21.44 -2.06
N GLY A 75 24.86 -22.32 -1.07
CA GLY A 75 24.54 -23.72 -1.34
C GLY A 75 23.23 -23.87 -2.14
N TYR A 76 23.10 -24.97 -2.91
CA TYR A 76 21.97 -25.21 -3.82
C TYR A 76 20.58 -25.02 -3.19
N SER A 77 20.38 -25.50 -1.96
CA SER A 77 19.12 -25.31 -1.22
C SER A 77 18.80 -23.83 -0.97
N MET A 78 19.81 -23.05 -0.53
CA MET A 78 19.66 -21.61 -0.30
C MET A 78 19.37 -20.86 -1.60
N GLN A 79 20.04 -21.22 -2.70
CA GLN A 79 19.78 -20.65 -4.02
C GLN A 79 18.33 -20.89 -4.45
N LYS A 80 17.81 -22.11 -4.30
CA LYS A 80 16.40 -22.44 -4.59
C LYS A 80 15.43 -21.58 -3.77
N HIS A 81 15.69 -21.40 -2.47
CA HIS A 81 14.87 -20.53 -1.62
C HIS A 81 14.92 -19.07 -2.10
N ILE A 82 16.10 -18.56 -2.46
CA ILE A 82 16.24 -17.18 -2.97
C ILE A 82 15.44 -17.02 -4.27
N THR A 83 15.58 -17.94 -5.24
CA THR A 83 14.81 -17.91 -6.50
C THR A 83 13.30 -17.92 -6.27
N ASN A 84 12.80 -18.80 -5.40
CA ASN A 84 11.38 -18.85 -5.07
C ASN A 84 10.89 -17.55 -4.44
N THR A 85 11.69 -16.98 -3.53
CA THR A 85 11.31 -15.72 -2.87
C THR A 85 11.42 -14.53 -3.83
N LEU A 86 12.30 -14.56 -4.83
CA LEU A 86 12.36 -13.56 -5.90
C LEU A 86 11.11 -13.63 -6.79
N LYS A 87 10.67 -14.84 -7.17
CA LYS A 87 9.43 -15.04 -7.94
C LYS A 87 8.20 -14.50 -7.19
N ALA A 88 8.06 -14.87 -5.91
CA ALA A 88 6.96 -14.39 -5.07
C ALA A 88 6.96 -12.85 -4.95
N ARG A 89 8.15 -12.25 -4.82
CA ARG A 89 8.28 -10.78 -4.77
C ARG A 89 7.96 -10.11 -6.09
N SER A 90 8.36 -10.68 -7.23
CA SER A 90 7.99 -10.15 -8.54
C SER A 90 6.47 -10.03 -8.67
N GLN A 91 5.74 -11.08 -8.27
CA GLN A 91 4.28 -11.06 -8.26
C GLN A 91 3.72 -9.99 -7.30
N ALA A 92 4.31 -9.86 -6.10
CA ALA A 92 3.90 -8.84 -5.14
C ALA A 92 4.12 -7.41 -5.67
N ILE A 93 5.21 -7.16 -6.41
CA ILE A 93 5.49 -5.87 -7.04
C ILE A 93 4.43 -5.58 -8.11
N HIS A 94 4.06 -6.54 -8.97
CA HIS A 94 2.96 -6.35 -9.94
C HIS A 94 1.65 -5.94 -9.25
N THR A 95 1.23 -6.69 -8.23
CA THR A 95 0.00 -6.36 -7.50
C THR A 95 0.08 -5.02 -6.77
N CYS A 96 1.26 -4.64 -6.28
CA CYS A 96 1.47 -3.33 -5.66
C CYS A 96 1.43 -2.20 -6.70
N LEU A 97 2.00 -2.43 -7.88
CA LEU A 97 1.99 -1.51 -9.01
C LEU A 97 0.55 -1.24 -9.48
N ASP A 98 -0.29 -2.28 -9.59
CA ASP A 98 -1.71 -2.12 -9.90
C ASP A 98 -2.41 -1.23 -8.86
N LYS A 99 -2.13 -1.45 -7.57
CA LYS A 99 -2.70 -0.63 -6.49
C LYS A 99 -2.21 0.82 -6.54
N PHE A 100 -0.94 1.03 -6.86
CA PHE A 100 -0.36 2.35 -7.04
C PHE A 100 -1.05 3.08 -8.21
N ASN A 101 -1.18 2.43 -9.37
CA ASN A 101 -1.83 2.99 -10.54
C ASN A 101 -3.32 3.28 -10.29
N LEU A 102 -4.03 2.44 -9.53
CA LEU A 102 -5.40 2.75 -9.10
C LEU A 102 -5.44 3.96 -8.15
N ALA A 103 -4.46 4.07 -7.24
CA ALA A 103 -4.40 5.18 -6.29
C ALA A 103 -4.04 6.51 -6.97
N THR A 104 -3.18 6.51 -7.99
CA THR A 104 -2.82 7.71 -8.76
C THR A 104 -4.02 8.26 -9.53
N LEU A 105 -4.82 7.38 -10.13
CA LEU A 105 -6.04 7.75 -10.85
C LEU A 105 -7.15 8.27 -9.92
N ALA A 106 -7.16 7.85 -8.66
CA ALA A 106 -8.13 8.30 -7.67
C ALA A 106 -7.84 9.71 -7.11
N LEU A 107 -6.64 10.26 -7.35
CA LEU A 107 -6.26 11.62 -6.93
C LEU A 107 -6.93 12.68 -7.81
N ASN A 108 -7.02 13.90 -7.28
CA ASN A 108 -7.49 15.07 -7.99
C ASN A 108 -6.48 16.22 -7.82
N PRO A 109 -5.70 16.57 -8.87
CA PRO A 109 -5.69 15.94 -10.20
C PRO A 109 -5.08 14.53 -10.18
N PRO A 110 -5.43 13.66 -11.16
CA PRO A 110 -4.79 12.37 -11.33
C PRO A 110 -3.27 12.51 -11.55
N ARG A 111 -2.50 11.56 -11.03
CA ARG A 111 -1.04 11.49 -11.22
C ARG A 111 -0.65 10.48 -12.29
N PRO A 112 0.56 10.59 -12.89
CA PRO A 112 1.06 9.58 -13.81
C PRO A 112 1.10 8.18 -13.19
N THR A 113 0.72 7.19 -13.98
CA THR A 113 0.90 5.77 -13.66
C THR A 113 2.31 5.32 -14.02
N LEU A 114 2.74 4.19 -13.47
CA LEU A 114 4.00 3.56 -13.83
C LEU A 114 3.75 2.23 -14.56
N ASP A 115 4.59 1.95 -15.54
CA ASP A 115 4.69 0.62 -16.15
C ASP A 115 5.74 -0.26 -15.47
N TRP A 116 5.62 -1.57 -15.64
CA TRP A 116 6.58 -2.54 -15.13
C TRP A 116 8.01 -2.27 -15.60
N ASP A 117 8.19 -1.91 -16.88
CA ASP A 117 9.50 -1.66 -17.44
C ASP A 117 10.16 -0.42 -16.82
N GLU A 118 9.37 0.62 -16.52
CA GLU A 118 9.84 1.80 -15.81
C GLU A 118 10.28 1.44 -14.38
N VAL A 119 9.47 0.67 -13.66
CA VAL A 119 9.81 0.17 -12.32
C VAL A 119 11.13 -0.60 -12.35
N MET A 120 11.30 -1.48 -13.34
CA MET A 120 12.51 -2.27 -13.52
C MET A 120 13.73 -1.41 -13.86
N ALA A 121 13.57 -0.39 -14.71
CA ALA A 121 14.62 0.57 -15.03
C ALA A 121 15.09 1.33 -13.77
N TYR A 122 14.16 1.81 -12.93
CA TYR A 122 14.50 2.43 -11.65
C TYR A 122 15.22 1.44 -10.71
N THR A 123 14.86 0.15 -10.72
CA THR A 123 15.55 -0.85 -9.88
C THR A 123 16.99 -1.07 -10.30
N PHE A 124 17.26 -0.96 -11.60
CA PHE A 124 18.59 -1.19 -12.17
C PHE A 124 19.52 -0.01 -11.90
N LEU A 125 19.01 1.22 -12.05
CA LEU A 125 19.81 2.43 -11.85
C LEU A 125 20.13 2.72 -10.38
N SER A 126 19.51 2.00 -9.42
CA SER A 126 19.50 2.35 -8.00
C SER A 126 18.99 3.79 -7.72
N ASP A 127 18.49 4.48 -8.74
CA ASP A 127 17.88 5.80 -8.71
C ASP A 127 16.40 5.69 -8.31
N PHE A 128 16.13 5.17 -7.12
CA PHE A 128 14.80 5.29 -6.50
C PHE A 128 14.61 6.66 -5.83
N ASN A 129 15.15 7.72 -6.41
CA ASN A 129 14.82 9.10 -6.04
C ASN A 129 13.46 9.57 -6.63
N LEU A 130 12.61 8.65 -7.07
CA LEU A 130 11.26 8.93 -7.57
C LEU A 130 10.36 9.62 -6.50
N LEU A 131 10.77 9.61 -5.23
CA LEU A 131 9.92 9.91 -4.07
C LEU A 131 10.40 11.07 -3.20
N CYS A 132 11.46 11.77 -3.60
CA CYS A 132 11.90 13.00 -2.93
C CYS A 132 11.19 14.23 -3.53
N ASP A 133 9.85 14.25 -3.53
CA ASP A 133 9.09 15.49 -3.58
C ASP A 133 8.25 15.55 -2.30
N THR A 134 8.82 16.22 -1.30
CA THR A 134 8.14 16.66 -0.07
C THR A 134 7.32 17.91 -0.36
#